data_AF-A0A9E3MAS3-F1
#
_entry.id   AF-A0A9E3MAS3-F1
#
_cell.length_a   1.000
_cell.length_b   1.000
_cell.length_c   1.000
_cell.angle_alpha   90.00
_cell.angle_beta   90.00
_cell.angle_gamma   90.00
#
_symmetry.space_group_name_H-M   'P 1'
#
loop_
_entity.id
_entity.type
_entity.pdbx_description
1 polymer ?
#
loop_
_entity_poly.entity_id
_entity_poly.type
_entity_poly.pdbx_seq_one_letter_code
_entity_poly.pdbx_strand_id
1 'polypeptide(L)'
;MTKEEAKTKINTKISIGQYLEKVARFAGSEYGRLVRDQFKDNEGSSELAMLAAPSTAELDQLKKAVAIMTPAEKENAGNLTDEQIQRIAADAGIETAILAIFLNGYALHFKRVS
;
A
#
# COMPACT_ATOMS: atom_id res chain seq x y z
N MET A 1 28.02 14.13 -15.39
CA MET A 1 26.77 13.36 -15.19
C MET A 1 25.81 13.69 -16.31
N THR A 2 25.51 12.73 -17.16
CA THR A 2 24.66 12.93 -18.35
C THR A 2 23.19 12.70 -17.98
N LYS A 3 22.28 13.33 -18.74
CA LYS A 3 20.82 13.19 -18.54
C LYS A 3 20.32 11.74 -18.68
N GLU A 4 21.12 10.85 -19.30
CA GLU A 4 20.85 9.41 -19.38
C GLU A 4 21.05 8.69 -18.04
N GLU A 5 22.08 9.03 -17.27
CA GLU A 5 22.33 8.43 -15.95
C GLU A 5 21.23 8.77 -14.93
N ALA A 6 20.55 9.91 -15.12
CA ALA A 6 19.39 10.30 -14.31
C ALA A 6 18.09 9.58 -14.72
N LYS A 7 18.00 9.09 -15.96
CA LYS A 7 16.79 8.44 -16.49
C LYS A 7 16.68 6.97 -16.06
N THR A 8 17.81 6.30 -15.82
CA THR A 8 17.88 4.88 -15.44
C THR A 8 17.51 4.61 -13.96
N LYS A 9 17.49 5.64 -13.10
CA LYS A 9 17.25 5.47 -11.65
C LYS A 9 15.78 5.38 -11.21
N ILE A 10 14.82 5.51 -12.14
CA ILE A 10 13.38 5.62 -11.80
C ILE A 10 12.64 4.26 -11.91
N ASN A 11 13.30 3.21 -12.42
CA ASN A 11 12.64 1.94 -12.76
C ASN A 11 12.84 0.79 -11.76
N THR A 12 13.26 1.08 -10.52
CA THR A 12 13.47 0.03 -9.52
C THR A 12 12.14 -0.34 -8.88
N LYS A 13 11.67 -1.56 -9.16
CA LYS A 13 10.62 -2.26 -8.38
C LYS A 13 10.93 -2.10 -6.89
N ILE A 14 10.17 -1.26 -6.19
CA ILE A 14 10.27 -1.14 -4.72
C ILE A 14 9.65 -2.38 -4.08
N SER A 15 10.18 -2.81 -2.93
CA SER A 15 9.58 -3.91 -2.18
C SER A 15 8.23 -3.50 -1.56
N ILE A 16 7.42 -4.48 -1.17
CA ILE A 16 6.17 -4.19 -0.46
C ILE A 16 6.39 -3.41 0.85
N GLY A 17 7.53 -3.63 1.52
CA GLY A 17 7.92 -2.86 2.70
C GLY A 17 8.27 -1.40 2.39
N GLN A 18 9.01 -1.15 1.31
CA GLN A 18 9.28 0.21 0.83
C GLN A 18 8.01 0.92 0.36
N TYR A 19 7.06 0.18 -0.22
CA TYR A 19 5.75 0.72 -0.57
C TYR A 19 4.94 1.07 0.68
N LEU A 20 4.99 0.25 1.74
CA LEU A 20 4.40 0.55 3.04
C LEU A 20 4.97 1.85 3.62
N GLU A 21 6.30 2.02 3.62
CA GLU A 21 6.95 3.26 4.06
C GLU A 21 6.51 4.48 3.24
N LYS A 22 6.36 4.30 1.92
CA LYS A 22 5.90 5.35 1.01
C LYS A 22 4.48 5.83 1.37
N VAL A 23 3.53 4.92 1.56
CA VAL A 23 2.15 5.30 1.94
C VAL A 23 2.06 5.80 3.38
N ALA A 24 2.94 5.32 4.27
CA ALA A 24 3.01 5.78 5.66
C ALA A 24 3.40 7.26 5.79
N ARG A 25 4.08 7.84 4.80
CA ARG A 25 4.65 9.20 4.86
C ARG A 25 3.66 10.28 5.30
N PHE A 26 2.40 10.16 4.91
CA PHE A 26 1.38 11.16 5.20
C PHE A 26 0.33 10.69 6.21
N ALA A 27 0.50 9.51 6.80
CA ALA A 27 -0.43 8.99 7.79
C ALA A 27 -0.52 9.93 8.99
N GLY A 28 -1.75 10.35 9.33
CA GLY A 28 -2.02 11.26 10.45
C GLY A 28 -1.57 12.73 10.25
N SER A 29 -0.98 13.08 9.11
CA SER A 29 -0.55 14.45 8.80
C SER A 29 -1.72 15.35 8.36
N GLU A 30 -1.54 16.67 8.42
CA GLU A 30 -2.52 17.63 7.88
C GLU A 30 -2.74 17.44 6.38
N TYR A 31 -1.66 17.24 5.62
CA TYR A 31 -1.74 16.92 4.20
C TYR A 31 -2.51 15.62 3.94
N GLY A 32 -2.26 14.58 4.74
CA GLY A 32 -3.00 13.32 4.67
C GLY A 32 -4.49 13.50 4.95
N ARG A 33 -4.85 14.35 5.93
CA ARG A 33 -6.26 14.70 6.20
C ARG A 33 -6.92 15.37 4.99
N LEU A 34 -6.25 16.35 4.37
CA LEU A 34 -6.76 17.01 3.16
C LEU A 34 -6.98 16.02 2.00
N VAL A 35 -6.02 15.11 1.79
CA VAL A 35 -6.16 14.06 0.77
C VAL A 35 -7.37 13.18 1.07
N ARG A 36 -7.54 12.73 2.32
CA ARG A 36 -8.70 11.90 2.70
C ARG A 36 -10.03 12.63 2.51
N ASP A 37 -10.11 13.89 2.92
CA ASP A 37 -11.32 14.69 2.76
C ASP A 37 -11.73 14.84 1.30
N GLN A 38 -10.77 14.92 0.37
CA GLN A 38 -11.04 15.00 -1.07
C GLN A 38 -11.66 13.71 -1.66
N PHE A 39 -11.39 12.56 -1.06
CA PHE A 39 -11.90 11.26 -1.51
C PHE A 39 -12.99 10.71 -0.58
N LYS A 40 -13.54 11.52 0.32
CA LYS A 40 -14.75 11.15 1.07
C LYS A 40 -15.90 10.96 0.11
N ASP A 41 -16.55 9.80 0.16
CA ASP A 41 -17.86 9.62 -0.41
C ASP A 41 -18.95 10.29 0.47
N ASN A 42 -20.21 10.17 0.04
CA ASN A 42 -21.35 10.73 0.75
C ASN A 42 -21.58 10.08 2.14
N GLU A 43 -20.96 8.94 2.41
CA GLU A 43 -21.03 8.20 3.68
C GLU A 43 -19.82 8.51 4.59
N GLY A 44 -18.86 9.31 4.10
CA GLY A 44 -17.67 9.73 4.83
C GLY A 44 -16.50 8.74 4.75
N SER A 45 -16.61 7.68 3.94
CA SER A 45 -15.56 6.69 3.72
C SER A 45 -14.56 7.21 2.67
N SER A 46 -13.27 6.96 2.90
CA SER A 46 -12.17 7.44 2.04
C SER A 46 -11.25 6.32 1.60
N GLU A 47 -11.81 5.15 1.26
CA GLU A 47 -11.07 3.93 0.95
C GLU A 47 -9.97 4.14 -0.10
N LEU A 48 -10.25 4.94 -1.14
CA LEU A 48 -9.27 5.27 -2.17
C LEU A 48 -8.13 6.19 -1.68
N ALA A 49 -8.39 7.04 -0.68
CA ALA A 49 -7.34 7.86 -0.09
C ALA A 49 -6.30 7.02 0.67
N MET A 50 -6.64 5.80 1.09
CA MET A 50 -5.70 4.90 1.76
C MET A 50 -4.45 4.62 0.92
N LEU A 51 -4.58 4.68 -0.42
CA LEU A 51 -3.47 4.48 -1.36
C LEU A 51 -2.41 5.60 -1.32
N ALA A 52 -2.74 6.74 -0.72
CA ALA A 52 -1.87 7.91 -0.63
C ALA A 52 -1.62 8.38 0.82
N ALA A 53 -2.63 8.24 1.69
CA ALA A 53 -2.63 8.71 3.07
C ALA A 53 -3.55 7.81 3.93
N PRO A 54 -3.10 6.60 4.31
CA PRO A 54 -3.83 5.76 5.25
C PRO A 54 -4.01 6.49 6.59
N SER A 55 -5.09 6.21 7.29
CA SER A 55 -5.24 6.59 8.69
C SER A 55 -4.18 5.88 9.54
N THR A 56 -3.93 6.35 10.76
CA THR A 56 -2.99 5.67 11.67
C THR A 56 -3.45 4.24 11.96
N ALA A 57 -4.76 4.03 12.12
CA ALA A 57 -5.33 2.70 12.37
C ALA A 57 -5.16 1.76 11.17
N GLU A 58 -5.46 2.23 9.96
CA GLU A 58 -5.23 1.48 8.71
C GLU A 58 -3.74 1.13 8.57
N LEU A 59 -2.85 2.10 8.80
CA LEU A 59 -1.41 1.88 8.70
C LEU A 59 -0.92 0.81 9.69
N ASP A 60 -1.44 0.80 10.92
CA ASP A 60 -1.05 -0.18 11.92
C ASP A 60 -1.56 -1.59 11.57
N GLN A 61 -2.74 -1.71 10.94
CA GLN A 61 -3.19 -2.97 10.36
C GLN A 61 -2.25 -3.45 9.24
N LEU A 62 -1.87 -2.56 8.32
CA LEU A 62 -0.95 -2.88 7.21
C LEU A 62 0.44 -3.32 7.71
N LYS A 63 0.98 -2.67 8.74
CA LYS A 63 2.25 -3.09 9.37
C LYS A 63 2.18 -4.51 9.91
N LYS A 64 1.08 -4.89 10.57
CA LYS A 64 0.89 -6.26 11.09
C LYS A 64 0.87 -7.28 9.96
N ALA A 65 0.08 -7.04 8.92
CA ALA A 65 0.02 -7.95 7.77
C ALA A 65 1.38 -8.11 7.09
N VAL A 66 2.06 -7.00 6.76
CA VAL A 66 3.37 -7.06 6.10
C VAL A 66 4.43 -7.72 7.00
N ALA A 67 4.34 -7.56 8.33
CA ALA A 67 5.27 -8.23 9.25
C ALA A 67 5.16 -9.75 9.19
N ILE A 68 3.93 -10.30 9.14
CA ILE A 68 3.70 -11.75 9.17
C ILE A 68 3.86 -12.43 7.81
N MET A 69 3.76 -11.68 6.70
CA MET A 69 3.93 -12.24 5.35
C MET A 69 5.28 -12.95 5.21
N THR A 70 5.23 -14.13 4.61
CA THR A 70 6.41 -14.92 4.24
C THR A 70 7.25 -14.20 3.17
N PRO A 71 8.54 -14.56 3.01
CA PRO A 71 9.36 -14.01 1.94
C PRO A 71 8.75 -14.18 0.54
N ALA A 72 8.15 -15.35 0.26
CA ALA A 72 7.51 -15.63 -1.03
C ALA A 72 6.26 -14.74 -1.25
N GLU A 73 5.44 -14.53 -0.22
CA GLU A 73 4.29 -13.62 -0.30
C GLU A 73 4.73 -12.17 -0.50
N LYS A 74 5.83 -11.73 0.14
CA LYS A 74 6.38 -10.38 -0.05
C LYS A 74 6.90 -10.16 -1.47
N GLU A 75 7.57 -11.16 -2.03
CA GLU A 75 8.12 -11.11 -3.39
C GLU A 75 7.01 -11.07 -4.46
N ASN A 76 5.93 -11.84 -4.22
CA ASN A 76 4.77 -11.96 -5.12
C ASN A 76 3.56 -11.10 -4.69
N ALA A 77 3.75 -10.10 -3.82
CA ALA A 77 2.65 -9.34 -3.22
C ALA A 77 1.67 -8.72 -4.23
N GLY A 78 2.13 -8.39 -5.44
CA GLY A 78 1.29 -7.82 -6.50
C GLY A 78 0.41 -8.82 -7.25
N ASN A 79 0.56 -10.12 -6.99
CA ASN A 79 -0.20 -11.20 -7.65
C ASN A 79 -0.75 -12.22 -6.64
N LEU A 80 -0.95 -11.82 -5.37
CA LEU A 80 -1.61 -12.68 -4.40
C LEU A 80 -3.07 -12.91 -4.80
N THR A 81 -3.57 -14.12 -4.61
CA THR A 81 -4.99 -14.43 -4.86
C THR A 81 -5.86 -13.95 -3.71
N ASP A 82 -7.16 -13.82 -3.94
CA ASP A 82 -8.11 -13.40 -2.91
C ASP A 82 -8.07 -14.31 -1.68
N GLU A 83 -7.90 -15.63 -1.87
CA GLU A 83 -7.78 -16.60 -0.77
C GLU A 83 -6.50 -16.38 0.04
N GLN A 84 -5.38 -16.05 -0.63
CA GLN A 84 -4.13 -15.73 0.06
C GLN A 84 -4.26 -14.43 0.87
N ILE A 85 -4.91 -13.42 0.29
CA ILE A 85 -5.18 -12.15 0.96
C ILE A 85 -6.06 -12.37 2.20
N GLN A 86 -7.14 -13.14 2.08
CA GLN A 86 -8.02 -13.49 3.20
C GLN A 86 -7.27 -14.21 4.32
N ARG A 87 -6.42 -15.18 3.96
CA ARG A 87 -5.61 -15.92 4.94
C ARG A 87 -4.65 -15.00 5.69
N ILE A 88 -3.89 -14.17 4.97
CA ILE A 88 -2.94 -13.23 5.60
C ILE A 88 -3.68 -12.25 6.51
N ALA A 89 -4.84 -11.73 6.08
CA ALA A 89 -5.63 -10.82 6.89
C ALA A 89 -6.14 -11.49 8.19
N ALA A 90 -6.62 -12.73 8.08
CA ALA A 90 -7.05 -13.52 9.23
C ALA A 90 -5.90 -13.81 10.20
N ASP A 91 -4.74 -14.24 9.69
CA ASP A 91 -3.56 -14.54 10.49
C ASP A 91 -3.01 -13.28 11.20
N ALA A 92 -3.14 -12.11 10.56
CA ALA A 92 -2.73 -10.82 11.13
C ALA A 92 -3.79 -10.19 12.08
N GLY A 93 -5.01 -10.72 12.10
CA GLY A 93 -6.14 -10.16 12.84
C GLY A 93 -6.53 -8.76 12.36
N ILE A 94 -6.59 -8.57 11.04
CA ILE A 94 -6.93 -7.29 10.40
C ILE A 94 -8.10 -7.43 9.43
N GLU A 95 -8.59 -6.31 8.93
CA GLU A 95 -9.64 -6.29 7.91
C GLU A 95 -9.08 -6.65 6.52
N THR A 96 -9.70 -7.63 5.86
CA THR A 96 -9.31 -8.09 4.52
C THR A 96 -9.37 -6.96 3.49
N ALA A 97 -10.36 -6.06 3.58
CA ALA A 97 -10.51 -4.94 2.64
C ALA A 97 -9.31 -3.99 2.67
N ILE A 98 -8.79 -3.69 3.87
CA ILE A 98 -7.60 -2.85 4.06
C ILE A 98 -6.38 -3.49 3.38
N LEU A 99 -6.18 -4.79 3.57
CA LEU A 99 -5.06 -5.49 2.92
C LEU A 99 -5.23 -5.54 1.39
N ALA A 100 -6.42 -5.84 0.90
CA ALA A 100 -6.72 -5.95 -0.53
C ALA A 100 -6.48 -4.62 -1.27
N ILE A 101 -7.00 -3.51 -0.73
CA ILE A 101 -6.80 -2.18 -1.35
C ILE A 101 -5.31 -1.84 -1.38
N PHE A 102 -4.57 -2.07 -0.29
CA PHE A 102 -3.12 -1.82 -0.25
C PHE A 102 -2.34 -2.64 -1.29
N LEU A 103 -2.62 -3.94 -1.41
CA LEU A 103 -1.95 -4.82 -2.38
C LEU A 103 -2.31 -4.47 -3.83
N ASN A 104 -3.56 -4.07 -4.09
CA ASN A 104 -3.96 -3.55 -5.40
C ASN A 104 -3.23 -2.25 -5.73
N GLY A 105 -3.08 -1.35 -4.75
CA GLY A 105 -2.25 -0.16 -4.87
C GLY A 105 -0.80 -0.46 -5.23
N TYR A 106 -0.21 -1.45 -4.55
CA TYR A 106 1.13 -1.92 -4.83
C TYR A 106 1.24 -2.51 -6.25
N ALA A 107 0.30 -3.36 -6.66
CA ALA A 107 0.26 -3.95 -7.99
C ALA A 107 0.14 -2.89 -9.09
N LEU A 108 -0.67 -1.85 -8.89
CA LEU A 108 -0.78 -0.71 -9.81
C LEU A 108 0.51 0.11 -9.86
N HIS A 109 1.12 0.38 -8.70
CA HIS A 109 2.42 1.05 -8.63
C HIS A 109 3.47 0.27 -9.42
N PHE A 110 3.42 -1.05 -9.37
CA PHE A 110 4.32 -1.98 -10.04
C PHE A 110 4.12 -2.04 -11.55
N LYS A 111 2.87 -2.22 -12.00
CA LYS A 111 2.50 -2.28 -13.43
C LYS A 111 2.78 -0.98 -14.18
N ARG A 112 2.75 0.16 -13.48
CA ARG A 112 3.07 1.48 -14.04
C ARG A 112 4.57 1.67 -14.36
N VAL A 113 5.43 0.78 -13.89
CA VAL A 113 6.89 0.79 -14.10
C VAL A 113 7.34 -0.25 -15.14
N SER A 114 6.39 -1.04 -15.69
CA SER A 114 6.62 -2.07 -16.72
C SER A 114 6.41 -1.53 -18.12
#